data_AF-A0A843DP93-F1
#
_entry.id   AF-A0A843DP93-F1
#
_cell.length_a   1.000
_cell.length_b   1.000
_cell.length_c   1.000
_cell.angle_alpha   90.00
_cell.angle_beta   90.00
_cell.angle_gamma   90.00
#
_symmetry.space_group_name_H-M   'P 1'
#
loop_
_entity.id
_entity.type
_entity.pdbx_description
1 polymer ?
#
loop_
_entity_poly.entity_id
_entity_poly.type
_entity_poly.pdbx_seq_one_letter_code
_entity_poly.pdbx_strand_id
1 'polypeptide(L)'
;MPLGIGCTARPGQSRNNKTGSWRVYYPILDTEKCTKCGTCQLICPEGCITQNEDKTYAIDLDFCKGCGMCAEECPDKAKAISMHLEEK
;
A
#
# COMPACT_ATOMS: atom_id res chain seq x y z
N MET A 1 17.38 -7.88 35.35
CA MET A 1 16.65 -7.85 34.07
C MET A 1 16.95 -6.53 33.38
N PRO A 2 17.70 -6.50 32.26
CA PRO A 2 17.85 -5.29 31.49
C PRO A 2 16.51 -4.97 30.83
N LEU A 3 15.93 -3.83 31.19
CA LEU A 3 14.79 -3.25 30.47
C LEU A 3 15.28 -2.99 29.05
N GLY A 4 14.73 -3.72 28.08
CA GLY A 4 15.01 -3.55 26.65
C GLY A 4 14.47 -2.23 26.13
N ILE A 5 15.07 -1.13 26.56
CA ILE A 5 14.97 0.19 25.94
C ILE A 5 16.06 0.22 24.87
N GLY A 6 15.69 -0.24 23.69
CA GLY A 6 16.58 -0.32 22.54
C GLY A 6 15.82 -0.98 21.40
N CYS A 7 15.84 -0.34 20.24
CA CYS A 7 15.12 -0.73 19.03
C CYS A 7 14.94 -2.25 18.91
N THR A 8 13.70 -2.71 18.90
CA THR A 8 13.32 -4.14 18.93
C THR A 8 13.81 -4.94 17.70
N ALA A 9 14.36 -4.27 16.69
CA ALA A 9 14.75 -4.87 15.43
C ALA A 9 16.21 -4.56 15.09
N ARG A 10 16.96 -5.60 14.67
CA ARG A 10 18.28 -5.45 14.03
C ARG A 10 18.13 -4.59 12.76
N PRO A 11 19.14 -3.75 12.39
CA PRO A 11 19.11 -3.00 11.14
C PRO A 11 18.75 -3.91 9.95
N GLY A 12 17.80 -3.48 9.12
CA GLY A 12 17.33 -4.22 7.94
C GLY A 12 16.11 -5.14 8.15
N GLN A 13 15.62 -5.35 9.37
CA GLN A 13 14.44 -6.21 9.60
C GLN A 13 13.09 -5.60 9.22
N SER A 14 13.01 -4.31 8.86
CA SER A 14 11.72 -3.69 8.46
C SER A 14 11.07 -4.39 7.27
N ARG A 15 11.89 -4.92 6.34
CA ARG A 15 11.41 -5.75 5.21
C ARG A 15 10.90 -7.14 5.62
N ASN A 16 11.33 -7.67 6.75
CA ASN A 16 10.84 -8.95 7.27
C ASN A 16 9.50 -8.82 7.99
N ASN A 17 9.09 -7.60 8.36
CA ASN A 17 7.88 -7.38 9.14
C ASN A 17 6.71 -7.03 8.21
N LYS A 18 6.05 -8.06 7.69
CA LYS A 18 4.87 -7.96 6.81
C LYS A 18 3.73 -7.19 7.50
N THR A 19 3.63 -5.90 7.24
CA THR A 19 2.67 -4.97 7.86
C THR A 19 1.25 -5.13 7.33
N GLY A 20 1.06 -5.94 6.29
CA GLY A 20 -0.23 -6.15 5.65
C GLY A 20 -1.31 -6.69 6.59
N SER A 21 -0.94 -7.53 7.56
CA SER A 21 -1.91 -8.14 8.49
C SER A 21 -2.67 -7.13 9.38
N TRP A 22 -2.24 -5.86 9.42
CA TRP A 22 -2.82 -4.82 10.26
C TRP A 22 -4.02 -4.13 9.62
N ARG A 23 -4.29 -4.41 8.33
CA ARG A 23 -5.35 -3.77 7.57
C ARG A 23 -6.72 -4.31 7.97
N VAL A 24 -7.72 -3.43 7.87
CA VAL A 24 -9.16 -3.78 7.92
C VAL A 24 -9.77 -3.68 6.52
N TYR A 25 -9.24 -2.77 5.70
CA TYR A 25 -9.63 -2.57 4.31
C TYR A 25 -8.43 -2.78 3.39
N TYR A 26 -8.67 -3.15 2.14
CA TYR A 26 -7.64 -3.26 1.12
C TYR A 26 -8.05 -2.54 -0.18
N PRO A 27 -7.10 -1.92 -0.89
CA PRO A 27 -7.35 -1.29 -2.17
C PRO A 27 -7.39 -2.33 -3.31
N ILE A 28 -8.34 -2.20 -4.22
CA ILE A 28 -8.40 -2.90 -5.50
C ILE A 28 -8.22 -1.86 -6.61
N LEU A 29 -7.28 -2.11 -7.53
CA LEU A 29 -7.03 -1.25 -8.68
C LEU A 29 -7.74 -1.81 -9.93
N ASP A 30 -8.69 -1.04 -10.46
CA ASP A 30 -9.30 -1.24 -11.76
C ASP A 30 -8.37 -0.75 -12.87
N THR A 31 -7.69 -1.66 -13.56
CA THR A 31 -6.74 -1.32 -14.63
C THR A 31 -7.40 -0.65 -15.84
N GLU A 32 -8.69 -0.89 -16.07
CA GLU A 32 -9.44 -0.31 -17.21
C GLU A 32 -9.72 1.19 -17.03
N LYS A 33 -9.91 1.64 -15.78
CA LYS A 33 -10.18 3.05 -15.47
C LYS A 33 -8.90 3.83 -15.16
N CYS A 34 -7.79 3.14 -14.95
CA CYS A 34 -6.53 3.75 -14.56
C CYS A 34 -5.90 4.54 -15.73
N THR A 35 -5.71 5.85 -15.54
CA THR A 35 -5.02 6.73 -16.51
C THR A 35 -3.49 6.68 -16.39
N LYS A 36 -2.97 5.82 -15.52
CA LYS A 36 -1.54 5.62 -15.26
C LYS A 36 -0.78 6.87 -14.79
N CYS A 37 -1.48 7.81 -14.13
CA CYS A 37 -0.95 9.09 -13.68
C CYS A 37 0.21 9.00 -12.64
N GLY A 38 0.27 7.92 -11.85
CA GLY A 38 1.33 7.70 -10.86
C GLY A 38 1.16 8.41 -9.51
N THR A 39 0.08 9.18 -9.31
CA THR A 39 -0.20 9.85 -8.02
C THR A 39 -0.26 8.87 -6.86
N CYS A 40 -0.89 7.71 -7.06
CA CYS A 40 -1.02 6.69 -6.04
C CYS A 40 0.34 6.14 -5.56
N GLN A 41 1.33 6.04 -6.45
CA GLN A 41 2.69 5.64 -6.09
C GLN A 41 3.40 6.70 -5.25
N LEU A 42 3.23 7.98 -5.59
CA LEU A 42 3.87 9.09 -4.89
C LEU A 42 3.32 9.31 -3.48
N ILE A 43 2.01 9.13 -3.28
CA ILE A 43 1.37 9.36 -1.99
C ILE A 43 1.48 8.17 -1.03
N CYS A 44 1.88 6.99 -1.50
CA CYS A 44 1.93 5.80 -0.66
C CYS A 44 3.07 5.91 0.38
N PRO A 45 2.77 6.02 1.69
CA PRO A 45 3.81 6.24 2.71
C PRO A 45 4.69 5.00 2.92
N GLU A 46 4.14 3.81 2.64
CA GLU A 46 4.84 2.53 2.77
C GLU A 46 5.54 2.13 1.46
N GLY A 47 5.29 2.83 0.35
CA GLY A 47 5.83 2.47 -0.96
C GLY A 47 5.33 1.13 -1.51
N CYS A 48 4.10 0.72 -1.17
CA CYS A 48 3.54 -0.57 -1.59
C CYS A 48 3.06 -0.61 -3.05
N ILE A 49 3.14 0.50 -3.79
CA ILE A 49 2.64 0.59 -5.16
C ILE A 49 3.84 0.63 -6.10
N THR A 50 3.94 -0.35 -7.00
CA THR A 50 5.04 -0.48 -7.96
C THR A 50 4.52 -0.32 -9.38
N GLN A 51 5.25 0.42 -10.21
CA GLN A 51 5.00 0.51 -11.65
C GLN A 51 5.67 -0.66 -12.38
N ASN A 52 4.91 -1.42 -13.17
CA ASN A 52 5.41 -2.45 -14.07
C ASN A 52 5.89 -1.86 -15.41
N GLU A 53 6.58 -2.66 -16.23
CA GLU A 53 7.08 -2.27 -17.56
C GLU A 53 5.97 -1.76 -18.49
N ASP A 54 4.76 -2.33 -18.42
CA ASP A 54 3.58 -1.90 -19.19
C ASP A 54 2.93 -0.59 -18.70
N LYS A 55 3.60 0.13 -17.77
CA LYS A 55 3.09 1.30 -17.06
C LYS A 55 1.83 1.01 -16.23
N THR A 56 1.53 -0.25 -15.96
CA THR A 56 0.48 -0.66 -15.01
C THR A 56 1.02 -0.55 -13.60
N TYR A 57 0.12 -0.38 -12.62
CA TYR A 57 0.50 -0.31 -11.22
C TYR A 57 0.05 -1.60 -10.52
N ALA A 58 0.92 -2.15 -9.68
CA ALA A 58 0.61 -3.28 -8.82
C ALA A 58 0.73 -2.84 -7.35
N ILE A 59 -0.21 -3.31 -6.52
CA ILE A 59 -0.24 -3.00 -5.09
C ILE A 59 0.21 -4.24 -4.33
N ASP A 60 1.27 -4.10 -3.54
CA ASP A 60 1.76 -5.15 -2.66
C ASP A 60 0.93 -5.19 -1.38
N LEU A 61 0.08 -6.21 -1.26
CA LEU A 61 -0.80 -6.42 -0.11
C LEU A 61 -0.06 -7.01 1.11
N ASP A 62 1.20 -7.42 0.99
CA ASP A 62 1.98 -7.98 2.10
C ASP A 62 2.44 -6.87 3.07
N PHE A 63 2.59 -5.65 2.56
CA PHE A 63 2.93 -4.45 3.34
C PHE A 63 1.81 -3.39 3.37
N CYS A 64 0.80 -3.49 2.50
CA CYS A 64 -0.29 -2.52 2.48
C CYS A 64 -1.10 -2.53 3.78
N LYS A 65 -1.09 -1.40 4.51
CA LYS A 65 -1.85 -1.20 5.75
C LYS A 65 -3.33 -0.84 5.52
N GLY A 66 -3.76 -0.62 4.29
CA GLY A 66 -5.15 -0.25 3.99
C GLY A 66 -5.53 1.18 4.36
N CYS A 67 -4.58 2.14 4.35
CA CYS A 67 -4.82 3.52 4.78
C CYS A 67 -5.78 4.33 3.87
N GLY A 68 -6.04 3.90 2.64
CA GLY A 68 -7.00 4.56 1.74
C GLY A 68 -6.50 5.81 1.01
N MET A 69 -5.34 6.37 1.33
CA MET A 69 -4.82 7.59 0.66
C MET A 69 -4.71 7.46 -0.86
N CYS A 70 -4.33 6.28 -1.36
CA CYS A 70 -4.27 6.02 -2.80
C CYS A 70 -5.64 6.12 -3.50
N ALA A 71 -6.73 5.80 -2.81
CA ALA A 71 -8.09 5.92 -3.33
C ALA A 71 -8.60 7.37 -3.27
N GLU A 72 -8.25 8.10 -2.20
CA GLU A 72 -8.62 9.50 -2.00
C GLU A 72 -7.93 10.44 -3.00
N GLU A 73 -6.63 10.28 -3.21
CA GLU A 73 -5.84 11.08 -4.15
C GLU A 73 -5.92 10.57 -5.60
N CYS A 74 -6.71 9.52 -5.85
CA CYS A 74 -6.96 9.07 -7.21
C CYS A 74 -7.78 10.15 -7.95
N PRO A 75 -7.31 10.68 -9.09
CA PRO A 75 -8.01 11.75 -9.79
C PRO A 75 -9.46 11.36 -10.12
N ASP A 76 -10.39 12.29 -9.93
CA ASP A 76 -11.84 12.03 -9.96
C ASP A 76 -12.33 11.37 -11.27
N LYS A 77 -11.65 11.67 -12.39
CA LYS A 77 -11.95 11.06 -13.70
C LYS A 77 -11.62 9.57 -13.77
N ALA A 78 -10.66 9.10 -12.99
CA ALA A 78 -10.23 7.71 -12.99
C ALA A 78 -10.95 6.92 -11.89
N LYS A 79 -11.01 7.43 -10.65
CA LYS A 79 -11.51 6.70 -9.44
C LYS A 79 -11.32 5.20 -9.57
N ALA A 80 -10.09 4.83 -9.93
CA ALA A 80 -9.73 3.48 -10.35
C ALA A 80 -9.38 2.60 -9.14
N ILE A 81 -9.32 3.17 -7.95
CA ILE A 81 -8.97 2.45 -6.73
C ILE A 81 -10.20 2.43 -5.83
N SER A 82 -10.67 1.23 -5.51
CA SER A 82 -11.79 1.00 -4.59
C SER A 82 -11.29 0.32 -3.32
N MET A 83 -11.78 0.75 -2.16
CA MET A 83 -11.43 0.16 -0.87
C MET A 83 -12.48 -0.88 -0.47
N HIS A 84 -12.06 -2.10 -0.20
CA HIS A 84 -12.91 -3.23 0.19
C HIS A 84 -12.58 -3.69 1.60
N LEU A 85 -13.58 -4.19 2.33
CA LEU A 85 -13.37 -4.76 3.67
C LEU A 85 -12.72 -6.14 3.54
N GLU A 86 -11.67 -6.40 4.33
CA GLU A 86 -11.11 -7.74 4.46
C GLU A 86 -11.99 -8.55 5.43
N GLU A 87 -12.77 -9.49 4.90
CA GLU A 87 -13.49 -10.47 5.72
C GLU A 87 -12.48 -11.47 6.27
N LYS A 88 -12.37 -11.54 7.60
CA LYS A 88 -11.38 -12.35 8.31
C LYS A 88 -12.03 -13.40 9.18
#